data_AF-A0A1E3VT40-F1
#
_entry.id   AF-A0A1E3VT40-F1
#
_cell.length_a   1.000
_cell.length_b   1.000
_cell.length_c   1.000
_cell.angle_alpha   90.00
_cell.angle_beta   90.00
_cell.angle_gamma   90.00
#
_symmetry.space_group_name_H-M   'P 1'
#
loop_
_entity.id
_entity.type
_entity.pdbx_description
1 polymer ?
#
loop_
_entity_poly.entity_id
_entity_poly.type
_entity_poly.pdbx_seq_one_letter_code
_entity_poly.pdbx_strand_id
1 'polypeptide(L)'
;MLKLLMLISGWIEVLFGAWALVAPLSVIEMAGGKGGGVQTPTLALVSLLGAATLGLGVGALIGRNHLETQGGLAAAYGLGTYNIVGGVILVLFSAWGTEGAGLWPGAILHAVIGSLFVYAFLARR
;
A
#
# COMPACT_ATOMS: atom_id res chain seq x y z
N MET A 1 -8.27 17.33 -4.51
CA MET A 1 -7.71 16.04 -4.98
C MET A 1 -7.18 15.17 -3.84
N LEU A 2 -6.30 15.67 -2.97
CA LEU A 2 -5.75 14.89 -1.84
C LEU A 2 -6.81 14.17 -0.99
N LYS A 3 -7.90 14.86 -0.62
CA LYS A 3 -9.00 14.25 0.14
C LYS A 3 -9.60 13.01 -0.53
N LEU A 4 -9.76 13.04 -1.85
CA LEU A 4 -10.29 11.92 -2.63
C LEU A 4 -9.25 10.79 -2.76
N LEU A 5 -7.99 11.14 -3.00
CA LEU A 5 -6.91 10.14 -3.07
C LEU A 5 -6.73 9.42 -1.74
N MET A 6 -6.75 10.15 -0.61
CA MET A 6 -6.69 9.57 0.73
C MET A 6 -7.92 8.73 1.06
N LEU A 7 -9.09 9.07 0.53
CA LEU A 7 -10.29 8.24 0.67
C LEU A 7 -10.13 6.91 -0.08
N ILE A 8 -9.76 6.96 -1.36
CA ILE A 8 -9.67 5.78 -2.23
C ILE A 8 -8.52 4.87 -1.77
N SER A 9 -7.29 5.39 -1.72
CA SER A 9 -6.11 4.61 -1.33
C SER A 9 -6.16 4.23 0.15
N GLY A 10 -6.71 5.08 1.03
CA GLY A 10 -6.93 4.70 2.42
C GLY A 10 -7.81 3.47 2.59
N TRP A 11 -8.90 3.34 1.81
CA TRP A 11 -9.76 2.16 1.85
C TRP A 11 -9.09 0.91 1.30
N ILE A 12 -8.36 1.03 0.19
CA ILE A 12 -7.58 -0.08 -0.37
C ILE A 12 -6.59 -0.61 0.68
N GLU A 13 -5.92 0.30 1.38
CA GLU A 13 -4.87 -0.04 2.35
C GLU A 13 -5.47 -0.65 3.62
N VAL A 14 -6.64 -0.19 4.05
CA VAL A 14 -7.39 -0.83 5.14
C VAL A 14 -7.79 -2.25 4.77
N LEU A 15 -8.37 -2.46 3.59
CA LEU A 15 -8.83 -3.77 3.15
C LEU A 15 -7.65 -4.74 2.96
N PHE A 16 -6.59 -4.28 2.31
CA PHE A 16 -5.37 -5.08 2.12
C PHE A 16 -4.70 -5.39 3.46
N GLY A 17 -4.54 -4.40 4.34
CA GLY A 17 -3.91 -4.58 5.65
C GLY A 17 -4.69 -5.54 6.55
N ALA A 18 -6.01 -5.42 6.59
CA ALA A 18 -6.87 -6.37 7.30
C ALA A 18 -6.76 -7.78 6.72
N TRP A 19 -6.70 -7.92 5.38
CA TRP A 19 -6.53 -9.21 4.76
C TRP A 19 -5.17 -9.85 5.08
N ALA A 20 -4.08 -9.09 5.03
CA ALA A 20 -2.74 -9.55 5.40
C ALA A 20 -2.62 -9.98 6.88
N LEU A 21 -3.44 -9.41 7.76
CA LEU A 21 -3.53 -9.84 9.16
C LEU A 21 -4.29 -11.16 9.34
N VAL A 22 -5.42 -11.32 8.65
CA VAL A 22 -6.31 -12.46 8.84
C VAL A 22 -5.88 -13.68 8.00
N ALA A 23 -5.33 -13.45 6.81
CA ALA A 23 -4.92 -14.49 5.87
C ALA A 23 -3.58 -14.14 5.19
N PRO A 24 -2.47 -14.06 5.96
CA PRO A 24 -1.13 -13.74 5.43
C PRO A 24 -0.67 -14.73 4.34
N LEU A 25 -1.05 -16.00 4.44
CA LEU A 25 -0.70 -17.02 3.43
C LEU A 25 -1.27 -16.67 2.06
N SER A 26 -2.52 -16.21 2.00
CA SER A 26 -3.16 -15.82 0.72
C SER A 26 -2.46 -14.65 0.05
N VAL A 27 -1.96 -13.69 0.85
CA VAL A 27 -1.15 -12.56 0.33
C VAL A 27 0.17 -13.05 -0.27
N ILE A 28 0.82 -14.03 0.38
CA ILE A 28 2.04 -14.65 -0.12
C ILE A 28 1.79 -15.40 -1.42
N GLU A 29 0.71 -16.18 -1.48
CA GLU A 29 0.33 -16.96 -2.67
C GLU A 29 0.02 -16.04 -3.85
N MET A 30 -0.70 -14.94 -3.64
CA MET A 30 -0.90 -13.91 -4.67
C MET A 30 0.41 -13.31 -5.18
N ALA A 31 1.39 -13.11 -4.29
CA ALA A 31 2.70 -12.60 -4.65
C ALA A 31 3.58 -13.64 -5.38
N GLY A 32 3.06 -14.85 -5.65
CA GLY A 32 3.77 -15.93 -6.34
C GLY A 32 4.47 -16.91 -5.41
N GLY A 33 4.27 -16.82 -4.10
CA GLY A 33 4.78 -17.78 -3.14
C GLY A 33 4.07 -19.12 -3.21
N LYS A 34 4.80 -20.23 -3.10
CA LYS A 34 4.21 -21.57 -3.04
C LYS A 34 3.92 -21.94 -1.57
N GLY A 35 2.64 -22.05 -1.22
CA GLY A 35 2.17 -22.19 0.17
C GLY A 35 2.75 -23.37 0.95
N GLY A 36 3.23 -24.42 0.29
CA GLY A 36 3.75 -25.65 0.93
C GLY A 36 5.08 -25.52 1.68
N GLY A 37 5.76 -24.36 1.63
CA GLY A 37 7.07 -24.15 2.27
C GLY A 37 7.23 -22.82 3.00
N VAL A 38 6.13 -22.12 3.27
CA VAL A 38 6.18 -20.80 3.92
C VAL A 38 6.51 -20.96 5.40
N GLN A 39 7.61 -20.34 5.83
CA GLN A 39 8.07 -20.39 7.22
C GLN A 39 7.28 -19.41 8.10
N THR A 40 7.11 -19.74 9.39
CA THR A 40 6.42 -18.88 10.38
C THR A 40 6.93 -17.43 10.43
N PRO A 41 8.25 -17.16 10.36
CA PRO A 41 8.75 -15.78 10.33
C PRO A 41 8.23 -14.98 9.13
N THR A 42 8.07 -15.60 7.96
CA THR A 42 7.53 -14.95 6.76
C THR A 42 6.06 -14.58 6.96
N LEU A 43 5.27 -15.47 7.56
CA LEU A 43 3.87 -15.19 7.90
C LEU A 43 3.77 -14.01 8.88
N ALA A 44 4.61 -14.01 9.93
CA ALA A 44 4.64 -12.93 10.91
C ALA A 44 5.03 -11.59 10.27
N LEU A 45 6.00 -11.59 9.34
CA LEU A 45 6.40 -10.39 8.61
C LEU A 45 5.27 -9.85 7.73
N VAL A 46 4.55 -10.71 7.02
CA VAL A 46 3.39 -10.30 6.20
C VAL A 46 2.28 -9.72 7.07
N SER A 47 1.98 -10.33 8.22
CA SER A 47 1.00 -9.78 9.15
C SER A 47 1.45 -8.46 9.78
N LEU A 48 2.74 -8.29 10.09
CA LEU A 48 3.29 -7.02 10.58
C LEU A 48 3.19 -5.92 9.53
N LEU A 49 3.53 -6.23 8.27
CA LEU A 49 3.32 -5.32 7.14
C LEU A 49 1.82 -5.01 6.97
N GLY A 50 0.95 -6.00 7.13
CA GLY A 50 -0.50 -5.83 7.14
C GLY A 50 -1.00 -4.86 8.22
N ALA A 51 -0.50 -4.97 9.45
CA ALA A 51 -0.80 -4.01 10.52
C ALA A 51 -0.33 -2.59 10.18
N ALA A 52 0.87 -2.46 9.62
CA ALA A 52 1.41 -1.15 9.22
C ALA A 52 0.56 -0.53 8.10
N THR A 53 0.21 -1.30 7.07
CA THR A 53 -0.64 -0.84 5.96
C THR A 53 -2.06 -0.49 6.44
N LEU A 54 -2.64 -1.29 7.34
CA LEU A 54 -3.92 -0.98 7.97
C LEU A 54 -3.86 0.35 8.72
N GLY A 55 -2.83 0.57 9.54
CA GLY A 55 -2.64 1.80 10.30
C GLY A 55 -2.47 3.02 9.38
N LEU A 56 -1.70 2.88 8.31
CA LEU A 56 -1.53 3.90 7.27
C LEU A 56 -2.87 4.24 6.60
N GLY A 57 -3.66 3.23 6.22
CA GLY A 57 -4.97 3.40 5.62
C GLY A 57 -5.96 4.11 6.54
N VAL A 58 -6.09 3.67 7.79
CA VAL A 58 -6.92 4.33 8.81
C VAL A 58 -6.46 5.77 9.05
N GLY A 59 -5.14 5.98 9.19
CA GLY A 59 -4.55 7.30 9.34
C GLY A 59 -4.90 8.24 8.18
N ALA A 60 -4.90 7.73 6.95
CA ALA A 60 -5.33 8.49 5.78
C ALA A 60 -6.84 8.78 5.80
N LEU A 61 -7.68 7.81 6.14
CA LEU A 61 -9.13 8.00 6.21
C LEU A 61 -9.54 9.05 7.25
N ILE A 62 -8.82 9.12 8.38
CA ILE A 62 -9.02 10.15 9.41
C ILE A 62 -8.40 11.48 8.97
N GLY A 63 -7.15 11.45 8.49
CA GLY A 63 -6.37 12.63 8.12
C GLY A 63 -6.94 13.41 6.92
N ARG A 64 -7.71 12.75 6.04
CA ARG A 64 -8.30 13.40 4.85
C ARG A 64 -9.19 14.60 5.14
N ASN A 65 -9.76 14.66 6.34
CA ASN A 65 -10.63 15.75 6.78
C ASN A 65 -9.86 16.87 7.50
N HIS A 66 -8.55 16.72 7.70
CA HIS A 66 -7.71 17.60 8.51
C HIS A 66 -6.48 18.10 7.72
N LEU A 67 -6.61 18.31 6.41
CA LEU A 67 -5.52 18.67 5.49
C LEU A 67 -4.93 20.07 5.73
N GLU A 68 -5.59 20.88 6.55
CA GLU A 68 -5.12 22.15 7.08
C GLU A 68 -4.10 22.00 8.22
N THR A 69 -4.04 20.82 8.84
CA THR A 69 -3.12 20.51 9.95
C THR A 69 -1.85 19.83 9.46
N GLN A 70 -0.77 19.94 10.23
CA GLN A 70 0.46 19.18 9.98
C GLN A 70 0.21 17.66 10.01
N GLY A 71 -0.68 17.18 10.89
CA GLY A 71 -1.02 15.77 11.00
C GLY A 71 -1.73 15.21 9.76
N GLY A 72 -2.75 15.92 9.25
CA GLY A 72 -3.45 15.50 8.02
C GLY A 72 -2.54 15.54 6.80
N LEU A 73 -1.62 16.50 6.72
CA LEU A 73 -0.59 16.52 5.67
C LEU A 73 0.44 15.40 5.80
N ALA A 74 0.89 15.10 7.02
CA ALA A 74 1.77 13.97 7.26
C ALA A 74 1.13 12.65 6.83
N ALA A 75 -0.16 12.46 7.09
CA ALA A 75 -0.91 11.29 6.62
C ALA A 75 -0.97 11.23 5.08
N ALA A 76 -1.19 12.35 4.41
CA ALA A 76 -1.18 12.42 2.94
C ALA A 76 0.20 12.07 2.37
N TYR A 77 1.27 12.65 2.92
CA TYR A 77 2.65 12.36 2.51
C TYR A 77 3.05 10.92 2.79
N GLY A 78 2.67 10.37 3.95
CA GLY A 78 2.93 8.98 4.30
C GLY A 78 2.27 8.03 3.30
N LEU A 79 0.97 8.24 3.01
CA LEU A 79 0.23 7.41 2.05
C LEU A 79 0.78 7.54 0.62
N GLY A 80 1.10 8.76 0.18
CA GLY A 80 1.70 8.99 -1.13
C GLY A 80 3.09 8.35 -1.26
N THR A 81 3.94 8.50 -0.24
CA THR A 81 5.29 7.91 -0.23
C THR A 81 5.23 6.38 -0.20
N TYR A 82 4.32 5.81 0.60
CA TYR A 82 4.06 4.37 0.60
C TYR A 82 3.72 3.84 -0.79
N ASN A 83 2.83 4.53 -1.52
CA ASN A 83 2.46 4.14 -2.88
C ASN A 83 3.63 4.24 -3.87
N ILE A 84 4.47 5.28 -3.76
CA ILE A 84 5.65 5.42 -4.61
C ILE A 84 6.65 4.28 -4.34
N VAL A 85 6.99 4.05 -3.07
CA VAL A 85 7.96 3.02 -2.68
C VAL A 85 7.43 1.63 -3.03
N GLY A 86 6.15 1.35 -2.71
CA GLY A 86 5.49 0.09 -3.05
C GLY A 86 5.47 -0.17 -4.55
N GLY A 87 5.15 0.85 -5.36
CA GLY A 87 5.16 0.76 -6.82
C GLY A 87 6.55 0.42 -7.36
N VAL A 88 7.59 1.13 -6.91
CA VAL A 88 8.98 0.87 -7.31
C VAL A 88 9.41 -0.55 -6.95
N ILE A 89 9.18 -0.99 -5.71
CA ILE A 89 9.54 -2.34 -5.27
C ILE A 89 8.81 -3.39 -6.11
N LEU A 90 7.50 -3.27 -6.28
CA LEU A 90 6.72 -4.26 -7.04
C LEU A 90 7.13 -4.32 -8.52
N VAL A 91 7.45 -3.19 -9.15
CA VAL A 91 8.01 -3.17 -10.51
C VAL A 91 9.34 -3.92 -10.57
N LEU A 92 10.25 -3.64 -9.63
CA LEU A 92 11.56 -4.31 -9.61
C LEU A 92 11.43 -5.82 -9.47
N PHE A 93 10.58 -6.30 -8.56
CA PHE A 93 10.34 -7.73 -8.38
C PHE A 93 9.64 -8.35 -9.59
N SER A 94 8.61 -7.71 -10.14
CA SER A 94 7.91 -8.17 -11.34
C SER A 94 8.85 -8.30 -12.53
N ALA A 95 9.75 -7.33 -12.73
CA ALA A 95 10.72 -7.31 -13.81
C ALA A 95 11.83 -8.37 -13.65
N TRP A 96 12.10 -8.81 -12.42
CA TRP A 96 13.13 -9.82 -12.12
C TRP A 96 12.69 -11.26 -12.41
N GLY A 97 11.48 -11.47 -12.96
CA GLY A 97 10.98 -12.79 -13.34
C GLY A 97 10.30 -13.56 -12.21
N THR A 98 9.85 -12.87 -11.15
CA THR A 98 8.90 -13.48 -10.22
C THR A 98 7.51 -13.53 -10.87
N GLU A 99 7.04 -14.72 -11.24
CA GLU A 99 5.75 -14.95 -11.92
C GLU A 99 4.52 -14.77 -10.99
N GLY A 100 4.61 -13.91 -9.98
CA GLY A 100 3.53 -13.66 -9.03
C GLY A 100 2.37 -12.91 -9.71
N ALA A 101 1.20 -13.56 -9.80
CA ALA A 101 0.02 -12.99 -10.46
C ALA A 101 -0.42 -11.63 -9.88
N GLY A 102 -0.14 -11.37 -8.60
CA GLY A 102 -0.45 -10.11 -7.91
C GLY A 102 0.58 -9.00 -8.06
N LEU A 103 1.80 -9.29 -8.55
CA LEU A 103 2.90 -8.31 -8.56
C LEU A 103 2.66 -7.17 -9.57
N TRP A 104 2.32 -7.50 -10.81
CA TRP A 104 2.01 -6.50 -11.84
C TRP A 104 0.77 -5.65 -11.54
N PRO A 105 -0.39 -6.24 -11.19
CA PRO A 105 -1.56 -5.46 -10.80
C PRO A 105 -1.27 -4.54 -9.60
N GLY A 106 -0.56 -5.04 -8.58
CA GLY A 106 -0.14 -4.23 -7.43
C GLY A 106 0.79 -3.09 -7.83
N ALA A 107 1.80 -3.37 -8.67
CA ALA A 107 2.73 -2.38 -9.18
C ALA A 107 2.00 -1.24 -9.91
N ILE A 108 1.08 -1.58 -10.81
CA ILE A 108 0.30 -0.60 -11.58
C ILE A 108 -0.56 0.25 -10.65
N LEU A 109 -1.28 -0.37 -9.71
CA LEU A 109 -2.12 0.33 -8.75
C LEU A 109 -1.30 1.36 -7.95
N HIS A 110 -0.19 0.93 -7.36
CA HIS A 110 0.68 1.79 -6.58
C HIS A 110 1.34 2.89 -7.43
N ALA A 111 1.78 2.58 -8.65
CA ALA A 111 2.37 3.57 -9.55
C ALA A 111 1.37 4.65 -9.96
N VAL A 112 0.13 4.26 -10.29
CA VAL A 112 -0.95 5.20 -10.65
C VAL A 112 -1.30 6.08 -9.46
N ILE A 113 -1.59 5.50 -8.30
CA ILE A 113 -1.95 6.26 -7.09
C ILE A 113 -0.79 7.16 -6.64
N GLY A 114 0.44 6.65 -6.64
CA GLY A 114 1.64 7.41 -6.32
C GLY A 114 1.83 8.61 -7.25
N SER A 115 1.66 8.41 -8.56
CA SER A 115 1.74 9.49 -9.56
C SER A 115 0.65 10.55 -9.34
N LEU A 116 -0.57 10.15 -9.01
CA LEU A 116 -1.66 11.07 -8.68
C LEU A 116 -1.38 11.86 -7.39
N PHE A 117 -0.75 11.25 -6.38
CA PHE A 117 -0.29 11.95 -5.18
C PHE A 117 0.80 12.98 -5.52
N VAL A 118 1.80 12.61 -6.33
CA VAL A 118 2.84 13.55 -6.78
C VAL A 118 2.20 14.74 -7.51
N TYR A 119 1.32 14.47 -8.46
CA TYR A 119 0.58 15.52 -9.16
C TYR A 119 -0.22 16.40 -8.19
N ALA A 120 -0.89 15.81 -7.20
CA ALA A 120 -1.65 16.55 -6.17
C ALA A 120 -0.77 17.45 -5.31
N PHE A 121 0.44 17.00 -4.98
CA PHE A 121 1.39 17.81 -4.20
C PHE A 121 1.97 18.94 -5.04
N LEU A 122 2.28 18.69 -6.31
CA LEU A 122 2.79 19.71 -7.23
C LEU A 122 1.72 20.77 -7.53
N ALA A 123 0.48 20.38 -7.79
CA ALA A 123 -0.62 21.29 -8.09
C ALA A 123 -1.12 22.11 -6.88
N ARG A 124 -0.66 21.78 -5.66
CA ARG A 124 -0.97 22.52 -4.43
C ARG A 124 0.09 23.57 -4.09
N ARG A 125 1.27 23.51 -4.71
CA ARG A 125 2.29 24.56 -4.61
C ARG A 125 1.87 25.77 -5.43
#